data_AF-G1P3D0-F1
#
_entry.id   AF-G1P3D0-F1
#
_cell.length_a   1.000
_cell.length_b   1.000
_cell.length_c   1.000
_cell.angle_alpha   90.00
_cell.angle_beta   90.00
_cell.angle_gamma   90.00
#
_symmetry.space_group_name_H-M   'P 1'
#
loop_
_entity.id
_entity.type
_entity.pdbx_description
1 polymer ?
#
loop_
_entity_poly.entity_id
_entity_poly.type
_entity_poly.pdbx_seq_one_letter_code
_entity_poly.pdbx_strand_id
1 'polypeptide(L)'
;ALSRTPGGPGPAESEDACGWRCPEHGDRVAELFCRRCRHCVCALCPVLGAHRGHPGLAREEAAHVQKLTQQYLRQLAIKKQQQVGNRNQIEDAAEKLKAHAESSKIWLTGKFTELRLLLDEEEVLAKKFIDKNTQLTLQAYREQIKSCEDQIDVLNSLSDRICSISQEPDPVQLLQEFTATERELKQQMRLGELCHPVPQSFAPIK
;
A
#
# COMPACT_ATOMS: atom_id res chain seq x y z
N ALA A 1 27.99 -26.58 40.34
CA ALA A 1 27.81 -27.94 40.87
C ALA A 1 28.64 -28.90 39.99
N LEU A 2 29.59 -29.59 40.61
CA LEU A 2 30.46 -30.59 40.01
C LEU A 2 29.71 -31.93 39.89
N SER A 3 29.81 -32.63 38.76
CA SER A 3 29.58 -34.09 38.68
C SER A 3 30.14 -34.59 37.33
N ARG A 4 31.39 -35.03 37.26
CA ARG A 4 31.86 -36.43 37.45
C ARG A 4 31.17 -37.43 36.50
N THR A 5 31.92 -37.83 35.49
CA THR A 5 31.72 -39.00 34.63
C THR A 5 31.75 -40.32 35.41
N PRO A 6 31.10 -41.36 34.89
CA PRO A 6 31.68 -42.70 34.93
C PRO A 6 31.96 -43.20 33.51
N GLY A 7 33.20 -43.62 33.28
CA GLY A 7 33.60 -44.36 32.09
C GLY A 7 33.23 -45.85 32.17
N GLY A 8 33.27 -46.48 31.00
CA GLY A 8 33.17 -47.92 30.77
C GLY A 8 31.93 -48.30 29.93
N PRO A 9 31.98 -49.31 29.04
CA PRO A 9 33.03 -50.32 28.84
C PRO A 9 33.90 -50.07 27.58
N GLY A 10 35.10 -50.66 27.58
CA GLY A 10 36.00 -50.67 26.43
C GLY A 10 35.40 -51.34 25.20
N PRO A 11 36.07 -51.25 24.03
CA PRO A 11 35.58 -51.92 22.84
C PRO A 11 35.56 -53.42 23.15
N ALA A 12 34.36 -53.98 23.29
CA ALA A 12 34.18 -55.40 23.11
C ALA A 12 34.77 -55.71 21.74
N GLU A 13 35.86 -56.48 21.74
CA GLU A 13 36.41 -57.06 20.55
C GLU A 13 35.25 -57.83 19.91
N SER A 14 34.69 -57.24 18.86
CA SER A 14 33.67 -57.88 18.04
C SER A 14 34.37 -59.00 17.29
N GLU A 15 34.53 -60.15 17.94
CA GLU A 15 34.76 -61.46 17.32
C GLU A 15 33.50 -61.89 16.57
N ASP A 16 33.08 -61.04 15.63
CA ASP A 16 32.13 -61.39 14.59
C ASP A 16 32.60 -60.71 13.30
N ALA A 17 33.88 -60.92 12.99
CA ALA A 17 34.32 -60.87 11.61
C ALA A 17 33.74 -62.10 10.91
N CYS A 18 32.42 -62.12 10.73
CA CYS A 18 31.77 -62.92 9.71
C CYS A 18 32.30 -62.42 8.37
N GLY A 19 33.49 -62.91 7.99
CA GLY A 19 34.06 -62.70 6.67
C GLY A 19 33.00 -63.12 5.67
N TRP A 20 32.61 -62.18 4.80
CA TRP A 20 31.62 -62.43 3.75
C TRP A 20 31.96 -63.77 3.07
N ARG A 21 31.05 -64.74 3.11
CA ARG A 21 31.31 -66.05 2.49
C ARG A 21 31.16 -65.96 0.99
N CYS A 22 31.89 -66.80 0.27
CA CYS A 22 31.77 -66.87 -1.17
C CYS A 22 30.39 -67.41 -1.56
N PRO A 23 29.63 -66.72 -2.43
CA PRO A 23 28.31 -67.17 -2.86
C PRO A 23 28.31 -68.54 -3.58
N GLU A 24 29.41 -68.88 -4.27
CA GLU A 24 29.56 -70.16 -4.99
C GLU A 24 30.17 -71.27 -4.13
N HIS A 25 30.94 -70.89 -3.10
CA HIS A 25 31.67 -71.83 -2.25
C HIS A 25 31.37 -71.46 -0.80
N GLY A 26 30.17 -71.81 -0.32
CA GLY A 26 29.61 -71.34 0.94
C GLY A 26 30.48 -71.56 2.17
N ASP A 27 31.36 -72.57 2.15
CA ASP A 27 32.28 -72.87 3.25
C ASP A 27 33.58 -72.04 3.22
N ARG A 28 33.77 -71.18 2.21
CA ARG A 28 34.98 -70.37 2.04
C ARG A 28 34.70 -68.88 2.20
N VAL A 29 35.68 -68.16 2.73
CA VAL A 29 35.64 -66.70 2.85
C VAL A 29 35.86 -66.05 1.48
N ALA A 30 35.17 -64.95 1.21
CA ALA A 30 35.42 -64.11 0.05
C ALA A 30 36.65 -63.23 0.30
N GLU A 31 37.65 -63.41 -0.55
CA GLU A 31 38.97 -62.78 -0.41
C GLU A 31 39.32 -61.92 -1.64
N LEU A 32 38.61 -62.14 -2.75
CA LEU A 32 38.83 -61.49 -4.04
C LEU A 32 37.58 -60.72 -4.46
N PHE A 33 37.76 -59.70 -5.30
CA PHE A 33 36.66 -59.04 -6.00
C PHE A 33 36.78 -59.33 -7.49
N CYS A 34 35.81 -60.05 -8.06
CA CYS A 34 35.74 -60.28 -9.49
C CYS A 34 35.28 -58.99 -10.18
N ARG A 35 36.22 -58.26 -10.80
CA ARG A 35 35.92 -56.96 -11.42
C ARG A 35 34.88 -57.07 -12.54
N ARG A 36 34.94 -58.14 -13.34
CA ARG A 36 34.02 -58.36 -14.47
C ARG A 36 32.60 -58.63 -14.00
N CYS A 37 32.44 -59.46 -12.97
CA CYS A 37 31.13 -59.84 -12.47
C CYS A 37 30.60 -58.91 -11.38
N ARG A 38 31.44 -58.03 -10.79
CA ARG A 38 31.11 -57.14 -9.66
C ARG A 38 30.69 -57.88 -8.37
N HIS A 39 31.32 -59.01 -8.09
CA HIS A 39 31.02 -59.84 -6.89
C HIS A 39 32.29 -60.11 -6.07
N CYS A 40 32.15 -60.15 -4.76
CA CYS A 40 33.16 -60.69 -3.85
C CYS A 40 33.13 -62.23 -3.92
N VAL A 41 34.29 -62.86 -4.13
CA VAL A 41 34.43 -64.31 -4.37
C VAL A 41 35.64 -64.87 -3.61
N CYS A 42 35.69 -66.20 -3.37
CA CYS A 42 36.88 -66.84 -2.78
C CYS A 42 37.98 -67.09 -3.83
N ALA A 43 39.17 -67.49 -3.38
CA ALA A 43 40.31 -67.80 -4.25
C ALA A 43 40.09 -68.96 -5.25
N LEU A 44 39.08 -69.84 -5.05
CA LEU A 44 38.77 -70.91 -6.00
C LEU A 44 37.96 -70.44 -7.21
N CYS A 45 37.13 -69.41 -7.06
CA CYS A 45 36.22 -68.96 -8.12
C CYS A 45 36.92 -68.63 -9.44
N PRO A 46 38.11 -67.97 -9.47
CA PRO A 46 38.82 -67.69 -10.71
C PRO A 46 39.49 -68.90 -11.37
N VAL A 47 39.63 -70.02 -10.65
CA VAL A 47 40.35 -71.22 -11.14
C VAL A 47 39.39 -72.33 -11.50
N LEU A 48 38.43 -72.62 -10.62
CA LEU A 48 37.52 -73.77 -10.70
C LEU A 48 36.02 -73.40 -10.64
N GLY A 49 35.68 -72.15 -10.32
CA GLY A 49 34.28 -71.69 -10.19
C GLY A 49 33.74 -70.98 -11.44
N ALA A 50 32.57 -70.35 -11.33
CA ALA A 50 31.92 -69.70 -12.49
C ALA A 50 32.60 -68.39 -12.91
N HIS A 51 33.57 -67.92 -12.13
CA HIS A 51 34.42 -66.77 -12.45
C HIS A 51 35.74 -67.17 -13.11
N ARG A 52 35.86 -68.39 -13.65
CA ARG A 52 37.09 -68.90 -14.25
C ARG A 52 37.66 -67.94 -15.30
N GLY A 53 38.91 -67.54 -15.12
CA GLY A 53 39.60 -66.60 -16.02
C GLY A 53 39.21 -65.13 -15.86
N HIS A 54 38.37 -64.77 -14.89
CA HIS A 54 38.10 -63.36 -14.56
C HIS A 54 39.12 -62.82 -13.53
N PRO A 55 39.51 -61.53 -13.62
CA PRO A 55 40.44 -60.94 -12.67
C PRO A 55 39.82 -60.79 -11.28
N GLY A 56 40.47 -61.35 -10.26
CA GLY A 56 40.13 -61.21 -8.84
C GLY A 56 41.09 -60.23 -8.16
N LEU A 57 40.70 -58.97 -8.01
CA LEU A 57 41.57 -57.87 -7.57
C LEU A 57 40.92 -57.07 -6.43
N ALA A 58 40.86 -57.65 -5.23
CA ALA A 58 40.18 -57.00 -4.10
C ALA A 58 40.89 -55.71 -3.65
N ARG A 59 42.23 -55.74 -3.57
CA ARG A 59 43.02 -54.61 -3.03
C ARG A 59 42.97 -53.39 -3.96
N GLU A 60 43.11 -53.62 -5.26
CA GLU A 60 43.10 -52.58 -6.28
C GLU A 60 41.73 -51.93 -6.39
N GLU A 61 40.65 -52.74 -6.38
CA GLU A 61 39.28 -52.23 -6.44
C GLU A 61 38.89 -51.50 -5.15
N ALA A 62 39.30 -51.99 -3.98
CA ALA A 62 39.12 -51.28 -2.71
C ALA A 62 39.83 -49.92 -2.72
N ALA A 63 41.08 -49.86 -3.18
CA ALA A 63 41.81 -48.59 -3.31
C ALA A 63 41.14 -47.63 -4.31
N HIS A 64 40.59 -48.16 -5.41
CA HIS A 64 39.85 -47.37 -6.38
C HIS A 64 38.55 -46.81 -5.79
N VAL A 65 37.75 -47.63 -5.10
CA VAL A 65 36.53 -47.20 -4.41
C VAL A 65 36.85 -46.17 -3.33
N GLN A 66 37.89 -46.37 -2.53
CA GLN A 66 38.31 -45.37 -1.53
C GLN A 66 38.63 -44.01 -2.16
N LYS A 67 39.34 -43.99 -3.29
CA LYS A 67 39.62 -42.76 -4.05
C LYS A 67 38.34 -42.09 -4.56
N LEU A 68 37.43 -42.86 -5.15
CA LEU A 68 36.13 -42.34 -5.62
C LEU A 68 35.30 -41.79 -4.47
N THR A 69 35.22 -42.51 -3.35
CA THR A 69 34.51 -42.07 -2.15
C THR A 69 35.06 -40.73 -1.67
N GLN A 70 36.39 -40.57 -1.59
CA GLN A 70 37.00 -39.29 -1.22
C GLN A 70 36.72 -38.16 -2.23
N GLN A 71 36.59 -38.47 -3.52
CA GLN A 71 36.19 -37.49 -4.53
C GLN A 71 34.73 -37.06 -4.35
N TYR A 72 33.81 -38.02 -4.17
CA TYR A 72 32.39 -37.71 -3.96
C TYR A 72 32.15 -36.94 -2.66
N LEU A 73 32.84 -37.30 -1.57
CA LEU A 73 32.75 -36.55 -0.31
C LEU A 73 33.19 -35.08 -0.50
N ARG A 74 34.26 -34.84 -1.25
CA ARG A 74 34.70 -33.47 -1.59
C ARG A 74 33.66 -32.72 -2.43
N GLN A 75 33.09 -33.36 -3.45
CA GLN A 75 32.04 -32.75 -4.28
C GLN A 75 30.77 -32.42 -3.48
N LEU A 76 30.35 -33.33 -2.59
CA LEU A 76 29.20 -33.11 -1.71
C LEU A 76 29.44 -31.97 -0.73
N ALA A 77 30.65 -31.84 -0.18
CA ALA A 77 31.01 -30.71 0.68
C ALA A 77 30.91 -29.37 -0.06
N ILE A 78 31.45 -29.28 -1.28
CA ILE A 78 31.36 -28.07 -2.12
C ILE A 78 29.89 -27.75 -2.43
N LYS A 79 29.10 -28.74 -2.86
CA LYS A 79 27.68 -28.55 -3.18
C LYS A 79 26.87 -28.11 -1.96
N LYS A 80 27.15 -28.67 -0.78
CA LYS A 80 26.54 -28.23 0.48
C LYS A 80 26.86 -26.77 0.78
N GLN A 81 28.11 -26.35 0.63
CA GLN A 81 28.52 -24.96 0.84
C GLN A 81 27.83 -24.00 -0.15
N GLN A 82 27.72 -24.38 -1.42
CA GLN A 82 26.97 -23.62 -2.42
C GLN A 82 25.50 -23.46 -2.04
N GLN A 83 24.85 -24.53 -1.57
CA GLN A 83 23.44 -24.46 -1.14
C GLN A 83 23.24 -23.57 0.08
N VAL A 84 24.18 -23.58 1.04
CA VAL A 84 24.16 -22.62 2.16
C VAL A 84 24.28 -21.18 1.65
N GLY A 85 25.19 -20.93 0.70
CA GLY A 85 25.33 -19.62 0.07
C GLY A 85 24.05 -19.16 -0.64
N ASN A 86 23.45 -20.04 -1.44
CA ASN A 86 22.19 -19.76 -2.14
C ASN A 86 21.05 -19.45 -1.16
N ARG A 87 20.93 -20.25 -0.08
CA ARG A 87 19.92 -20.01 0.96
C ARG A 87 20.07 -18.61 1.55
N ASN A 88 21.29 -18.24 1.96
CA ASN A 88 21.55 -16.93 2.56
C ASN A 88 21.22 -15.78 1.59
N GLN A 89 21.52 -15.94 0.29
CA GLN A 89 21.16 -14.95 -0.74
C GLN A 89 19.64 -14.81 -0.91
N ILE A 90 18.90 -15.91 -0.88
CA ILE A 90 17.44 -15.90 -0.96
C ILE A 90 16.84 -15.23 0.29
N GLU A 91 17.36 -15.53 1.47
CA GLU A 91 16.92 -14.90 2.73
C GLU A 91 17.17 -13.38 2.73
N ASP A 92 18.36 -12.94 2.29
CA ASP A 92 18.68 -11.51 2.14
C ASP A 92 17.78 -10.81 1.10
N ALA A 93 17.55 -11.44 -0.05
CA ALA A 93 16.66 -10.91 -1.08
C ALA A 93 15.21 -10.78 -0.57
N ALA A 94 14.73 -11.77 0.18
CA ALA A 94 13.41 -11.73 0.79
C ALA A 94 13.27 -10.59 1.80
N GLU A 95 14.28 -10.35 2.62
CA GLU A 95 14.25 -9.27 3.61
C GLU A 95 14.31 -7.88 2.95
N LYS A 96 15.17 -7.72 1.93
CA LYS A 96 15.21 -6.50 1.11
C LYS A 96 13.87 -6.21 0.44
N LEU A 97 13.21 -7.24 -0.08
CA LEU A 97 11.89 -7.09 -0.70
C LEU A 97 10.84 -6.62 0.32
N LYS A 98 10.82 -7.20 1.53
CA LYS A 98 9.91 -6.76 2.60
C LYS A 98 10.17 -5.30 3.00
N ALA A 99 11.43 -4.95 3.23
CA ALA A 99 11.80 -3.58 3.59
C ALA A 99 11.42 -2.57 2.50
N HIS A 100 11.64 -2.92 1.23
CA HIS A 100 11.22 -2.08 0.12
C HIS A 100 9.69 -1.96 0.07
N ALA A 101 8.95 -3.07 0.18
CA ALA A 101 7.50 -3.04 0.15
C ALA A 101 6.93 -2.13 1.25
N GLU A 102 7.48 -2.20 2.46
CA GLU A 102 7.03 -1.36 3.57
C GLU A 102 7.38 0.12 3.35
N SER A 103 8.60 0.42 2.90
CA SER A 103 8.99 1.78 2.53
C SER A 103 8.08 2.38 1.46
N SER A 104 7.72 1.59 0.44
CA SER A 104 6.79 2.02 -0.62
C SER A 104 5.38 2.30 -0.08
N LYS A 105 4.87 1.50 0.86
CA LYS A 105 3.58 1.78 1.52
C LYS A 105 3.61 3.06 2.33
N ILE A 106 4.69 3.28 3.10
CA ILE A 106 4.87 4.50 3.90
C ILE A 106 4.93 5.72 2.97
N TRP A 107 5.70 5.64 1.89
CA TRP A 107 5.79 6.70 0.89
C TRP A 107 4.44 7.01 0.24
N LEU A 108 3.69 5.98 -0.18
CA LEU A 108 2.34 6.15 -0.74
C LEU A 108 1.41 6.81 0.28
N THR A 109 1.43 6.34 1.53
CA THR A 109 0.62 6.92 2.61
C THR A 109 0.96 8.41 2.79
N GLY A 110 2.24 8.77 2.79
CA GLY A 110 2.68 10.16 2.85
C GLY A 110 2.13 11.00 1.69
N LYS A 111 2.21 10.50 0.46
CA LYS A 111 1.71 11.22 -0.72
C LYS A 111 0.20 11.42 -0.72
N PHE A 112 -0.56 10.41 -0.30
CA PHE A 112 -2.01 10.56 -0.19
C PHE A 112 -2.43 11.44 0.98
N THR A 113 -1.66 11.50 2.05
CA THR A 113 -1.89 12.46 3.14
C THR A 113 -1.66 13.90 2.67
N GLU A 114 -0.57 14.15 1.92
CA GLU A 114 -0.29 15.45 1.31
C GLU A 114 -1.44 15.90 0.37
N LEU A 115 -1.92 15.00 -0.50
CA LEU A 115 -3.06 15.29 -1.38
C LEU A 115 -4.35 15.60 -0.61
N ARG A 116 -4.65 14.88 0.48
CA ARG A 116 -5.83 15.16 1.31
C ARG A 116 -5.75 16.54 1.94
N LEU A 117 -4.58 16.92 2.48
CA LEU A 117 -4.40 18.26 3.06
C LEU A 117 -4.65 19.37 2.04
N LEU A 118 -4.15 19.22 0.80
CA LEU A 118 -4.41 20.19 -0.27
C LEU A 118 -5.90 20.28 -0.62
N LEU A 119 -6.61 19.15 -0.66
CA LEU A 119 -8.06 19.13 -0.90
C LEU A 119 -8.83 19.79 0.25
N ASP A 120 -8.44 19.53 1.50
CA ASP A 120 -9.06 20.14 2.68
C ASP A 120 -8.84 21.66 2.67
N GLU A 121 -7.64 22.13 2.30
CA GLU A 121 -7.32 23.55 2.15
C GLU A 121 -8.18 24.22 1.05
N GLU A 122 -8.26 23.61 -0.14
CA GLU A 122 -9.10 24.10 -1.23
C GLU A 122 -10.59 24.14 -0.85
N GLU A 123 -11.08 23.11 -0.15
CA GLU A 123 -12.46 23.09 0.34
C GLU A 123 -12.74 24.26 1.30
N VAL A 124 -11.82 24.51 2.24
CA VAL A 124 -11.93 25.63 3.18
C VAL A 124 -11.91 26.98 2.44
N LEU A 125 -11.05 27.14 1.44
CA LEU A 125 -10.97 28.36 0.65
C LEU A 125 -12.25 28.59 -0.18
N ALA A 126 -12.77 27.55 -0.83
CA ALA A 126 -14.01 27.61 -1.60
C ALA A 126 -15.20 27.99 -0.70
N LYS A 127 -15.32 27.39 0.49
CA LYS A 127 -16.34 27.76 1.48
C LYS A 127 -16.23 29.21 1.91
N LYS A 128 -15.02 29.68 2.26
CA LYS A 128 -14.79 31.09 2.62
C LYS A 128 -15.16 32.06 1.51
N PHE A 129 -14.91 31.69 0.25
CA PHE A 129 -15.31 32.51 -0.90
C PHE A 129 -16.84 32.62 -1.01
N ILE A 130 -17.56 31.51 -0.85
CA ILE A 130 -19.02 31.49 -0.84
C ILE A 130 -19.56 32.35 0.32
N ASP A 131 -19.05 32.16 1.53
CA ASP A 131 -19.49 32.89 2.71
C ASP A 131 -19.29 34.40 2.54
N LYS A 132 -18.11 34.81 2.05
CA LYS A 132 -17.78 36.22 1.84
C LYS A 132 -18.69 36.87 0.79
N ASN A 133 -18.90 36.22 -0.36
CA ASN A 133 -19.78 36.76 -1.39
C ASN A 133 -21.24 36.80 -0.93
N THR A 134 -21.69 35.77 -0.21
CA THR A 134 -23.01 35.75 0.40
C THR A 134 -23.18 36.92 1.36
N GLN A 135 -22.20 37.18 2.23
CA GLN A 135 -22.24 38.31 3.16
C GLN A 135 -22.33 39.66 2.43
N LEU A 136 -21.50 39.87 1.40
CA LEU A 136 -21.51 41.11 0.62
C LEU A 136 -22.86 41.33 -0.09
N THR A 137 -23.43 40.28 -0.67
CA THR A 137 -24.71 40.36 -1.36
C THR A 137 -25.87 40.60 -0.41
N LEU A 138 -25.88 39.92 0.74
CA LEU A 138 -26.86 40.17 1.78
C LEU A 138 -26.76 41.61 2.31
N GLN A 139 -25.55 42.16 2.42
CA GLN A 139 -25.38 43.56 2.77
C GLN A 139 -25.99 44.49 1.71
N ALA A 140 -25.71 44.26 0.43
CA ALA A 140 -26.30 45.05 -0.66
C ALA A 140 -27.82 44.97 -0.66
N TYR A 141 -28.40 43.79 -0.40
CA TYR A 141 -29.85 43.63 -0.28
C TYR A 141 -30.43 44.40 0.91
N ARG A 142 -29.74 44.44 2.06
CA ARG A 142 -30.18 45.26 3.21
C ARG A 142 -30.19 46.75 2.86
N GLU A 143 -29.20 47.23 2.14
CA GLU A 143 -29.13 48.63 1.68
C GLU A 143 -30.26 48.94 0.69
N GLN A 144 -30.57 48.03 -0.24
CA GLN A 144 -31.72 48.16 -1.14
C GLN A 144 -33.06 48.16 -0.40
N ILE A 145 -33.26 47.26 0.57
CA ILE A 145 -34.46 47.21 1.40
C ILE A 145 -34.64 48.54 2.12
N LYS A 146 -33.59 49.04 2.77
CA LYS A 146 -33.64 50.32 3.48
C LYS A 146 -34.02 51.47 2.54
N SER A 147 -33.44 51.53 1.35
CA SER A 147 -33.82 52.54 0.36
C SER A 147 -35.28 52.42 -0.09
N CYS A 148 -35.84 51.21 -0.14
CA CYS A 148 -37.25 51.00 -0.46
C CYS A 148 -38.15 51.45 0.70
N GLU A 149 -37.78 51.14 1.95
CA GLU A 149 -38.47 51.61 3.15
C GLU A 149 -38.51 53.14 3.19
N ASP A 150 -37.37 53.80 2.98
CA ASP A 150 -37.29 55.26 2.90
C ASP A 150 -38.19 55.85 1.80
N GLN A 151 -38.27 55.20 0.64
CA GLN A 151 -39.18 55.61 -0.45
C GLN A 151 -40.65 55.41 -0.10
N ILE A 152 -41.00 54.29 0.55
CA ILE A 152 -42.36 54.02 1.02
C ILE A 152 -42.79 55.10 2.01
N ASP A 153 -41.93 55.50 2.95
CA ASP A 153 -42.22 56.54 3.92
C ASP A 153 -42.47 57.91 3.25
N VAL A 154 -41.66 58.27 2.25
CA VAL A 154 -41.88 59.47 1.44
C VAL A 154 -43.24 59.40 0.73
N LEU A 155 -43.57 58.28 0.09
CA LEU A 155 -44.84 58.10 -0.61
C LEU A 155 -46.04 58.15 0.34
N ASN A 156 -45.94 57.53 1.52
CA ASN A 156 -46.98 57.59 2.55
C ASN A 156 -47.21 59.03 3.02
N SER A 157 -46.14 59.77 3.33
CA SER A 157 -46.24 61.18 3.75
C SER A 157 -46.90 62.08 2.70
N LEU A 158 -46.58 61.85 1.41
CA LEU A 158 -47.20 62.56 0.31
C LEU A 158 -48.69 62.18 0.15
N SER A 159 -49.01 60.90 0.28
CA SER A 159 -50.39 60.40 0.26
C SER A 159 -51.23 61.04 1.37
N ASP A 160 -50.73 61.08 2.60
CA ASP A 160 -51.41 61.70 3.74
C ASP A 160 -51.65 63.20 3.53
N ARG A 161 -50.66 63.89 2.96
CA ARG A 161 -50.75 65.32 2.62
C ARG A 161 -51.77 65.59 1.52
N ILE A 162 -51.81 64.77 0.46
CA ILE A 162 -52.83 64.88 -0.60
C ILE A 162 -54.22 64.60 -0.04
N CYS A 163 -54.35 63.58 0.81
CA CYS A 163 -55.61 63.24 1.47
C CYS A 163 -56.11 64.43 2.29
N SER A 164 -55.23 65.08 3.06
CA SER A 164 -55.55 66.28 3.83
C SER A 164 -55.99 67.44 2.93
N ILE A 165 -55.25 67.73 1.85
CA ILE A 165 -55.59 68.78 0.86
C ILE A 165 -56.96 68.50 0.23
N SER A 166 -57.29 67.24 -0.06
CA SER A 166 -58.56 66.86 -0.69
C SER A 166 -59.80 67.11 0.19
N GLN A 167 -59.59 67.26 1.50
CA GLN A 167 -60.64 67.54 2.49
C GLN A 167 -60.73 69.03 2.84
N GLU A 168 -59.90 69.90 2.25
CA GLU A 168 -59.88 71.33 2.53
C GLU A 168 -61.16 72.02 1.98
N PRO A 169 -62.00 72.63 2.84
CA PRO A 169 -63.24 73.25 2.41
C PRO A 169 -63.08 74.57 1.66
N ASP A 170 -61.99 75.34 1.84
CA ASP A 170 -61.76 76.58 1.09
C ASP A 170 -61.16 76.31 -0.32
N PRO A 171 -61.88 76.66 -1.41
CA PRO A 171 -61.40 76.41 -2.77
C PRO A 171 -60.09 77.12 -3.11
N VAL A 172 -59.82 78.30 -2.52
CA VAL A 172 -58.59 79.05 -2.80
C VAL A 172 -57.40 78.41 -2.07
N GLN A 173 -57.56 78.08 -0.79
CA GLN A 173 -56.53 77.38 -0.01
C GLN A 173 -56.21 75.99 -0.60
N LEU A 174 -57.22 75.21 -1.01
CA LEU A 174 -57.03 73.93 -1.68
C LEU A 174 -56.16 74.05 -2.93
N LEU A 175 -56.46 75.02 -3.81
CA LEU A 175 -55.69 75.24 -5.04
C LEU A 175 -54.25 75.67 -4.74
N GLN A 176 -54.03 76.48 -3.70
CA GLN A 176 -52.69 76.90 -3.28
C GLN A 176 -51.86 75.72 -2.77
N GLU A 177 -52.40 74.93 -1.84
CA GLU A 177 -51.71 73.78 -1.24
C GLU A 177 -51.46 72.66 -2.25
N PHE A 178 -52.43 72.38 -3.12
CA PHE A 178 -52.26 71.41 -4.20
C PHE A 178 -51.16 71.86 -5.17
N THR A 179 -51.19 73.12 -5.64
CA THR A 179 -50.19 73.64 -6.59
C THR A 179 -48.78 73.61 -5.99
N ALA A 180 -48.64 73.86 -4.68
CA ALA A 180 -47.36 73.75 -3.97
C ALA A 180 -46.84 72.30 -3.91
N THR A 181 -47.74 71.31 -3.82
CA THR A 181 -47.43 69.87 -3.71
C THR A 181 -47.28 69.18 -5.07
N GLU A 182 -47.92 69.73 -6.11
CA GLU A 182 -48.05 69.11 -7.44
C GLU A 182 -46.69 68.80 -8.08
N ARG A 183 -45.67 69.65 -7.86
CA ARG A 183 -44.31 69.44 -8.39
C ARG A 183 -43.65 68.20 -7.79
N GLU A 184 -43.77 68.04 -6.48
CA GLU A 184 -43.21 66.91 -5.74
C GLU A 184 -43.91 65.60 -6.14
N LEU A 185 -45.24 65.66 -6.32
CA LEU A 185 -46.03 64.54 -6.82
C LEU A 185 -45.58 64.10 -8.23
N LYS A 186 -45.49 65.07 -9.15
CA LYS A 186 -45.04 64.83 -10.52
C LYS A 186 -43.61 64.31 -10.59
N GLN A 187 -42.76 64.63 -9.61
CA GLN A 187 -41.40 64.11 -9.52
C GLN A 187 -41.41 62.64 -9.10
N GLN A 188 -42.17 62.27 -8.08
CA GLN A 188 -42.27 60.88 -7.63
C GLN A 188 -42.84 59.96 -8.71
N MET A 189 -43.87 60.42 -9.45
CA MET A 189 -44.47 59.64 -10.54
C MET A 189 -43.52 59.44 -11.75
N ARG A 190 -42.41 60.16 -11.83
CA ARG A 190 -41.39 60.01 -12.89
C ARG A 190 -40.20 59.15 -12.48
N LEU A 191 -40.02 58.89 -11.19
CA LEU A 191 -38.91 58.03 -10.73
C LEU A 191 -39.22 56.58 -11.16
N GLY A 192 -38.33 56.02 -11.96
CA GLY A 192 -38.50 54.71 -12.61
C GLY A 192 -37.80 53.55 -11.89
N GLU A 193 -38.49 52.41 -11.98
CA GLU A 193 -38.18 51.00 -11.69
C GLU A 193 -37.66 50.55 -10.32
N LEU A 194 -38.32 49.49 -9.85
CA LEU A 194 -38.04 48.68 -8.66
C LEU A 194 -36.58 48.21 -8.66
N CYS A 195 -35.89 48.34 -7.53
CA CYS A 195 -34.62 47.65 -7.31
C CYS A 195 -34.88 46.13 -7.23
N HIS A 196 -34.78 45.45 -8.37
CA HIS A 196 -34.84 43.99 -8.39
C HIS A 196 -33.47 43.42 -8.00
N PRO A 197 -33.40 42.51 -7.01
CA PRO A 197 -32.15 41.89 -6.63
C PRO A 197 -31.62 41.04 -7.80
N VAL A 198 -30.36 41.24 -8.18
CA VAL A 198 -29.69 40.38 -9.16
C VAL A 198 -29.36 39.04 -8.50
N PRO A 199 -29.79 37.90 -9.06
CA PRO A 199 -29.45 36.59 -8.53
C PRO A 199 -27.95 36.32 -8.62
N GLN A 200 -27.33 35.92 -7.50
CA GLN A 200 -25.95 35.46 -7.50
C GLN A 200 -25.87 33.96 -7.76
N SER A 201 -24.98 33.56 -8.66
CA SER A 201 -24.61 32.16 -8.90
C SER A 201 -23.23 31.88 -8.33
N PHE A 202 -23.11 30.78 -7.60
CA PHE A 202 -21.83 30.24 -7.13
C PHE A 202 -21.34 29.09 -8.01
N ALA A 203 -22.04 28.80 -9.11
CA ALA A 203 -21.60 27.77 -10.04
C ALA A 203 -20.31 28.21 -10.74
N PRO A 204 -19.34 27.30 -10.93
CA PRO A 204 -18.18 27.60 -11.76
C PRO A 204 -18.66 27.99 -13.16
N ILE A 205 -18.19 29.14 -13.64
CA ILE A 205 -18.40 29.56 -15.02
C ILE A 205 -17.69 28.51 -15.89
N LYS A 206 -18.47 27.79 -16.70
CA LYS A 206 -17.98 26.73 -17.59
C LYS A 206 -17.07 27.28 -18.69
#